data_AF-A0A1G1CME3-F1
#
_entry.id   AF-A0A1G1CME3-F1
#
_cell.length_a   1.000
_cell.length_b   1.000
_cell.length_c   1.000
_cell.angle_alpha   90.00
_cell.angle_beta   90.00
_cell.angle_gamma   90.00
#
_symmetry.space_group_name_H-M   'P 1'
#
loop_
_entity.id
_entity.type
_entity.pdbx_description
1 polymer ?
#
loop_
_entity_poly.entity_id
_entity_poly.type
_entity_poly.pdbx_seq_one_letter_code
_entity_poly.pdbx_strand_id
1 'polypeptide(L)' 'MIFRDKDKPMLAKLLVYASGLGVVLAGLGALGYDLYLASTQWLLVAIILAIWGVFLLLEAEFRS' A
#
# COMPACT_ATOMS: atom_id res chain seq x y z
N MET A 1 -11.11 5.39 18.77
CA MET A 1 -10.80 5.00 17.39
C MET A 1 -10.36 6.26 16.66
N ILE A 2 -9.16 6.28 16.07
CA ILE A 2 -8.58 7.50 15.47
C ILE A 2 -9.37 7.97 14.23
N PHE A 3 -10.15 7.08 13.60
CA PHE A 3 -11.03 7.38 12.46
C PHE A 3 -12.50 7.09 12.80
N ARG A 4 -13.44 7.85 12.22
CA ARG A 4 -14.88 7.62 12.36
C ARG A 4 -15.34 6.61 11.31
N ASP A 5 -16.43 5.89 11.57
CA ASP A 5 -16.93 4.87 10.63
C ASP A 5 -17.22 5.40 9.22
N LYS A 6 -17.68 6.65 9.13
CA LYS A 6 -17.92 7.34 7.85
C LYS A 6 -16.66 7.55 7.01
N ASP A 7 -15.48 7.57 7.61
CA ASP A 7 -14.20 7.87 6.95
C ASP A 7 -13.52 6.60 6.44
N LYS A 8 -13.94 5.43 6.95
CA LYS A 8 -13.36 4.13 6.60
C LYS A 8 -13.42 3.82 5.08
N PRO A 9 -14.48 4.13 4.31
CA PRO A 9 -14.50 3.88 2.86
C PRO A 9 -13.51 4.75 2.09
N MET A 10 -13.29 5.99 2.56
CA MET A 10 -12.29 6.89 1.96
C MET A 10 -10.88 6.38 2.24
N LEU A 11 -10.62 5.94 3.47
CA LEU A 11 -9.35 5.36 3.87
C LEU A 11 -9.02 4.10 3.06
N ALA A 12 -10.01 3.22 2.86
CA ALA A 12 -9.87 2.03 2.02
C ALA A 12 -9.44 2.37 0.59
N LYS A 13 -10.09 3.37 -0.05
CA LYS A 13 -9.71 3.84 -1.39
C LYS A 13 -8.29 4.41 -1.41
N LEU A 14 -7.92 5.20 -0.41
CA LEU A 14 -6.58 5.79 -0.31
C LEU A 14 -5.51 4.70 -0.21
N LEU A 15 -5.72 3.68 0.61
CA LEU A 15 -4.80 2.53 0.76
C LEU A 15 -4.62 1.79 -0.56
N VAL A 16 -5.71 1.53 -1.30
CA VAL A 16 -5.66 0.89 -2.62
C VAL A 16 -4.89 1.75 -3.63
N TYR A 17 -5.16 3.06 -3.70
CA TYR A 17 -4.44 3.96 -4.61
C TYR A 17 -2.95 4.08 -4.25
N ALA A 18 -2.62 4.17 -2.96
CA ALA A 18 -1.23 4.18 -2.50
C ALA A 18 -0.50 2.87 -2.84
N SER A 19 -1.16 1.72 -2.68
CA SER A 19 -0.61 0.43 -3.13
C SER A 19 -0.38 0.40 -4.63
N GLY A 20 -1.34 0.87 -5.44
CA GLY A 20 -1.20 0.92 -6.89
C GLY A 20 -0.04 1.82 -7.34
N LEU A 21 0.10 2.99 -6.73
CA LEU A 21 1.23 3.88 -6.97
C LEU A 21 2.57 3.22 -6.61
N GLY A 22 2.62 2.50 -5.48
CA GLY A 22 3.82 1.74 -5.09
C GLY A 22 4.22 0.70 -6.14
N VAL A 23 3.25 -0.03 -6.72
CA VAL A 23 3.52 -1.00 -7.79
C VAL A 23 4.07 -0.31 -9.04
N VAL A 24 3.50 0.82 -9.44
CA VAL A 24 3.99 1.59 -10.59
C VAL A 24 5.42 2.08 -10.35
N LEU A 25 5.70 2.67 -9.18
CA LEU A 25 7.04 3.15 -8.83
C LEU A 25 8.06 2.00 -8.77
N ALA A 26 7.68 0.84 -8.23
CA ALA A 26 8.56 -0.33 -8.19
C ALA A 26 8.84 -0.87 -9.60
N GLY A 27 7.81 -0.92 -10.46
CA GLY A 27 7.96 -1.30 -11.87
C GLY A 27 8.86 -0.34 -12.64
N LEU A 28 8.67 0.97 -12.50
CA LEU A 28 9.52 1.98 -13.12
C LEU A 28 10.97 1.90 -12.62
N GLY A 29 11.16 1.70 -11.30
CA GLY A 29 12.49 1.51 -10.71
C GLY A 29 13.18 0.25 -11.23
N ALA A 30 12.44 -0.84 -11.43
CA ALA A 30 12.96 -2.09 -11.98
C ALA A 30 13.39 -1.99 -13.46
N LEU A 31 12.83 -1.04 -14.22
CA LEU A 31 13.21 -0.77 -15.61
C LEU A 31 14.41 0.20 -15.74
N GLY A 32 14.90 0.75 -14.62
CA GLY A 32 15.86 1.85 -14.59
C GLY A 32 17.14 1.56 -13.80
N TYR A 33 17.55 2.56 -13.00
CA TYR A 33 18.87 2.69 -12.39
C TYR A 33 19.24 1.65 -11.31
N ASP A 34 18.26 1.02 -10.64
CA ASP A 34 18.50 0.20 -9.45
C ASP A 34 18.20 -1.29 -9.73
N LEU A 35 18.97 -1.89 -10.64
CA LEU A 35 18.84 -3.30 -11.05
C LEU A 35 19.62 -4.26 -10.14
N TYR A 36 20.71 -3.80 -9.53
CA TYR A 36 21.67 -4.69 -8.87
C TYR A 36 21.47 -4.83 -7.36
N LEU A 37 21.11 -3.74 -6.66
CA LEU A 37 20.82 -3.78 -5.22
C LEU A 37 19.32 -3.74 -4.95
N ALA A 38 18.54 -3.12 -5.86
CA ALA A 38 17.09 -3.03 -5.87
C ALA A 38 16.47 -2.64 -4.51
N SER A 39 17.22 -1.91 -3.68
CA SER A 39 16.87 -1.69 -2.27
C SER A 39 15.68 -0.76 -2.15
N THR A 40 15.52 0.16 -3.11
CA THR A 40 14.35 1.03 -3.22
C THR A 40 13.09 0.26 -3.61
N GLN A 41 13.20 -0.76 -4.46
CA GLN A 41 12.10 -1.63 -4.87
C GLN A 41 11.67 -2.56 -3.74
N TRP A 42 12.61 -3.16 -3.01
CA TRP A 42 12.30 -3.98 -1.83
C TRP A 42 11.60 -3.16 -0.74
N LEU A 43 11.99 -1.89 -0.55
CA LEU A 43 11.29 -0.98 0.34
C LEU A 43 9.85 -0.71 -0.11
N LEU A 44 9.64 -0.46 -1.41
CA LEU A 44 8.29 -0.27 -1.98
C LEU A 44 7.43 -1.53 -1.81
N VAL A 45 7.99 -2.72 -2.01
CA VAL A 45 7.28 -4.00 -1.75
C VAL A 45 6.89 -4.12 -0.28
N ALA A 46 7.80 -3.82 0.65
CA ALA A 46 7.50 -3.85 2.08
C ALA A 46 6.37 -2.87 2.45
N ILE A 47 6.38 -1.65 1.89
CA ILE A 47 5.32 -0.65 2.07
C ILE A 47 3.99 -1.15 1.53
N ILE A 48 3.97 -1.76 0.35
CA ILE A 48 2.75 -2.34 -0.24
C ILE A 48 2.18 -3.42 0.68
N LEU A 49 3.02 -4.34 1.18
CA LEU A 49 2.59 -5.39 2.11
C LEU A 49 2.01 -4.81 3.41
N ALA A 50 2.63 -3.76 3.95
CA ALA A 50 2.12 -3.07 5.13
C ALA A 50 0.75 -2.41 4.87
N ILE A 51 0.59 -1.73 3.72
CA ILE A 51 -0.68 -1.14 3.29
C ILE A 51 -1.78 -2.19 3.21
N TRP A 52 -1.49 -3.36 2.62
CA TRP A 52 -2.45 -4.46 2.54
C TRP A 52 -2.79 -5.06 3.91
N GLY A 53 -1.81 -5.19 4.81
CA GLY A 53 -2.08 -5.61 6.19
C GLY A 53 -3.07 -4.69 6.91
N VAL A 54 -2.86 -3.36 6.80
CA VAL A 54 -3.77 -2.36 7.36
C VAL A 54 -5.15 -2.40 6.68
N PHE A 55 -5.18 -2.54 5.35
CA PHE A 55 -6.42 -2.62 4.58
C PHE A 55 -7.28 -3.82 5.00
N LEU A 56 -6.68 -5.00 5.14
CA LEU A 56 -7.39 -6.22 5.54
C LEU A 56 -7.92 -6.13 6.98
N LEU A 57 -7.18 -5.50 7.89
CA LEU A 57 -7.67 -5.21 9.24
C LEU A 57 -8.87 -4.26 9.22
N LEU A 58 -8.80 -3.20 8.41
CA LEU A 58 -9.90 -2.26 8.21
C LEU A 58 -11.14 -2.97 7.63
N GLU A 59 -10.97 -3.85 6.65
CA GLU A 59 -12.07 -4.65 6.10
C GLU A 59 -12.68 -5.64 7.09
N ALA A 60 -11.86 -6.26 7.96
CA ALA A 60 -12.37 -7.16 8.99
C ALA A 60 -13.27 -6.42 9.98
N GLU A 61 -12.93 -5.19 10.36
CA GLU A 61 -13.77 -4.33 11.23
C GLU A 61 -15.09 -3.93 10.56
N PHE A 62 -15.15 -3.83 9.23
CA PHE A 62 -16.40 -3.53 8.53
C PHE A 62 -17.41 -4.68 8.52
N ARG A 63 -16.93 -5.92 8.64
CA ARG A 63 -17.77 -7.13 8.62
C ARG A 63 -18.26 -7.54 10.01
N SER A 64 -17.72 -6.93 11.06
CA SER A 64 -18.02 -7.20 12.47
C SER A 64 -19.15 -6.29 12.96
#